data_AF-A0AAW4L3K3-F1
#
_entry.id   AF-A0AAW4L3K3-F1
#
_cell.length_a   1.000
_cell.length_b   1.000
_cell.length_c   1.000
_cell.angle_alpha   90.00
_cell.angle_beta   90.00
_cell.angle_gamma   90.00
#
_symmetry.space_group_name_H-M   'P 1'
#
loop_
_entity.id
_entity.type
_entity.pdbx_description
1 polymer ?
#
loop_
_entity_poly.entity_id
_entity_poly.type
_entity_poly.pdbx_seq_one_letter_code
_entity_poly.pdbx_strand_id
1 'polypeptide(L)' 'MKRLPALLTLLFASVVIVFGTWSLYNGNLEAAFSSFPFLLIIYVYVKMSAK' A
#
# COMPACT_ATOMS: atom_id res chain seq x y z
N MET A 1 17.52 -9.70 11.16
CA MET A 1 17.62 -8.97 9.87
C MET A 1 16.30 -8.85 9.08
N LYS A 2 15.18 -9.50 9.47
CA LYS A 2 13.88 -9.39 8.75
C LYS A 2 13.00 -8.19 9.15
N ARG A 3 13.40 -7.38 10.14
CA ARG A 3 12.55 -6.30 10.69
C ARG A 3 12.49 -5.05 9.80
N LEU A 4 13.61 -4.67 9.19
CA LEU A 4 13.68 -3.46 8.36
C LEU A 4 12.80 -3.58 7.10
N PRO A 5 12.85 -4.67 6.32
CA PRO A 5 11.96 -4.83 5.16
C PRO A 5 10.49 -4.79 5.56
N ALA A 6 10.11 -5.49 6.64
CA ALA A 6 8.72 -5.48 7.13
C ALA A 6 8.26 -4.08 7.54
N LEU A 7 9.13 -3.31 8.20
CA LEU A 7 8.82 -1.94 8.64
C LEU A 7 8.67 -1.00 7.44
N LEU A 8 9.54 -1.11 6.43
CA LEU A 8 9.41 -0.35 5.18
C LEU A 8 8.14 -0.71 4.41
N THR A 9 7.77 -1.99 4.34
CA THR A 9 6.52 -2.42 3.72
C THR A 9 5.30 -1.85 4.45
N LEU A 10 5.31 -1.85 5.79
CA LEU A 10 4.22 -1.27 6.60
C LEU A 10 4.10 0.24 6.39
N LEU A 11 5.21 0.97 6.39
CA LEU A 11 5.22 2.41 6.13
C LEU A 11 4.70 2.72 4.72
N PHE A 12 5.19 2.00 3.72
CA PHE A 12 4.74 2.19 2.35
C PHE A 12 3.25 1.87 2.18
N ALA A 13 2.76 0.76 2.76
CA ALA A 13 1.34 0.41 2.75
C ALA A 13 0.48 1.51 3.39
N SER A 14 0.92 2.04 4.53
CA SER A 14 0.21 3.11 5.24
C SER A 14 0.09 4.36 4.38
N VAL A 15 1.18 4.77 3.71
CA VAL A 15 1.18 5.94 2.80
C VAL A 15 0.21 5.73 1.64
N VAL A 16 0.21 4.55 1.01
CA VAL A 16 -0.69 4.24 -0.11
C VAL A 16 -2.16 4.25 0.33
N ILE A 17 -2.47 3.70 1.50
CA ILE A 17 -3.83 3.71 2.06
C ILE A 17 -4.28 5.14 2.35
N VAL A 18 -3.43 5.95 2.98
CA VAL A 18 -3.73 7.37 3.28
C VAL A 18 -3.95 8.14 1.99
N PHE A 19 -3.08 7.97 0.99
CA PHE A 19 -3.21 8.64 -0.31
C PHE A 19 -4.52 8.26 -1.02
N GLY A 20 -4.85 6.96 -1.09
CA GLY A 20 -6.08 6.50 -1.71
C GLY A 20 -7.32 7.03 -1.00
N THR A 21 -7.33 7.00 0.33
CA THR A 21 -8.44 7.49 1.15
C THR A 21 -8.60 9.01 1.03
N TRP A 22 -7.49 9.75 1.05
CA TRP A 22 -7.49 11.20 0.87
C TRP A 22 -7.98 11.60 -0.54
N SER A 23 -7.53 10.88 -1.56
CA SER A 23 -7.99 11.10 -2.94
C SER A 23 -9.49 10.84 -3.08
N LEU A 24 -9.99 9.78 -2.43
CA LEU A 24 -11.41 9.46 -2.39
C LEU A 24 -12.21 10.56 -1.67
N TYR A 25 -11.71 11.05 -0.53
CA TYR A 25 -12.31 12.16 0.21
C TYR A 25 -12.42 13.44 -0.62
N ASN A 26 -11.43 13.72 -1.46
CA ASN A 26 -11.45 14.85 -2.40
C ASN A 26 -12.31 14.61 -3.66
N GLY A 27 -12.98 13.46 -3.77
CA GLY A 27 -13.78 13.09 -4.95
C GLY A 27 -12.96 12.71 -6.18
N ASN A 28 -11.64 12.55 -6.05
CA ASN A 28 -10.76 12.16 -7.16
C ASN A 28 -10.66 10.63 -7.23
N LEU A 29 -11.63 10.01 -7.90
CA LEU A 29 -11.72 8.56 -8.06
C LEU A 29 -10.54 7.97 -8.83
N GLU A 30 -10.04 8.66 -9.87
CA GLU A 30 -8.91 8.19 -10.68
C GLU A 30 -7.63 8.09 -9.84
N ALA A 31 -7.32 9.15 -9.08
CA ALA A 31 -6.20 9.14 -8.15
C ALA A 31 -6.38 8.10 -7.04
N ALA A 32 -7.59 7.94 -6.49
CA ALA A 32 -7.86 6.91 -5.50
C ALA A 32 -7.59 5.50 -6.05
N PHE A 33 -8.09 5.20 -7.26
CA PHE A 33 -7.89 3.90 -7.93
C PHE A 33 -6.43 3.62 -8.28
N SER A 34 -5.62 4.66 -8.53
CA SER A 34 -4.17 4.49 -8.77
C SER A 34 -3.43 3.83 -7.59
N SER A 35 -4.02 3.83 -6.39
CA SER A 35 -3.48 3.16 -5.20
C SER A 35 -3.58 1.63 -5.28
N PHE A 36 -4.54 1.09 -6.05
CA PHE A 36 -4.82 -0.34 -6.13
C PHE A 36 -3.63 -1.22 -6.55
N PRO A 37 -2.92 -0.95 -7.67
CA PRO A 37 -1.78 -1.78 -8.08
C PRO A 37 -0.69 -1.88 -7.02
N PHE A 38 -0.43 -0.79 -6.27
CA PHE A 38 0.56 -0.80 -5.19
C PHE A 38 0.11 -1.68 -4.02
N LEU A 39 -1.15 -1.60 -3.61
CA LEU A 39 -1.71 -2.47 -2.56
C LEU A 39 -1.68 -3.94 -2.96
N LEU A 40 -1.94 -4.24 -4.24
CA LEU A 40 -1.86 -5.60 -4.77
C LEU A 40 -0.42 -6.14 -4.71
N ILE A 41 0.56 -5.35 -5.12
CA ILE A 41 1.99 -5.71 -5.04
C ILE A 41 2.39 -5.97 -3.59
N ILE A 42 2.00 -5.10 -2.66
CA ILE A 42 2.27 -5.27 -1.23
C ILE A 42 1.67 -6.58 -0.72
N TYR A 43 0.42 -6.87 -1.06
CA TYR A 43 -0.24 -8.13 -0.67
C TYR A 43 0.53 -9.35 -1.16
N VAL A 44 0.89 -9.40 -2.45
CA VAL A 44 1.62 -10.52 -3.04
C VAL A 44 2.99 -10.67 -2.37
N TYR A 45 3.72 -9.57 -2.20
CA TYR A 45 5.02 -9.56 -1.53
C TYR A 45 4.95 -10.13 -0.10
N VAL A 46 4.00 -9.64 0.70
CA VAL A 46 3.80 -10.12 2.08
C VAL A 46 3.43 -11.60 2.10
N LYS A 47 2.51 -12.02 1.21
CA LYS A 47 2.08 -13.42 1.10
C LYS A 47 3.24 -14.36 0.73
N MET A 48 4.12 -13.93 -0.17
CA MET A 48 5.31 -14.71 -0.55
C MET A 48 6.36 -14.74 0.57
N SER A 49 6.55 -13.63 1.29
CA SER A 49 7.54 -13.54 2.37
C SER A 49 7.11 -14.22 3.68
N ALA A 50 5.83 -14.55 3.84
CA ALA A 50 5.29 -15.25 5.00
C ALA A 50 5.41 -16.79 4.91
N LYS A 51 5.80 -17.33 3.74
CA LYS A 51 6.24 -18.72 3.57
C LYS A 51 7.71 -18.88 3.97
#